data_AF-A0A849R0Z0-F1
#
_entry.id   AF-A0A849R0Z0-F1
#
_cell.length_a   1.000
_cell.length_b   1.000
_cell.length_c   1.000
_cell.angle_alpha   90.00
_cell.angle_beta   90.00
_cell.angle_gamma   90.00
#
_symmetry.space_group_name_H-M   'P 1'
#
loop_
_entity.id
_entity.type
_entity.pdbx_description
1 polymer ?
#
loop_
_entity_poly.entity_id
_entity_poly.type
_entity_poly.pdbx_seq_one_letter_code
_entity_poly.pdbx_strand_id
1 'polypeptide(L)'
;MNTKTLKSLTVAVSLVAGISASSMALSAVPTVEAVGRGAITTCPSITTTGQAQVYHSDKIVFIIGNGNLQPLIAADFAALNAMPRLTELDIKIRDNPLAVADLKAKLLFFVGAANTVGNRALIKIVNVLYATAVCPKAP
;
A
#
# COMPACT_ATOMS: atom_id res chain seq x y z
N MET A 1 75.96 -26.88 -42.73
CA MET A 1 74.91 -26.06 -43.38
C MET A 1 73.55 -26.46 -42.82
N ASN A 2 72.87 -25.50 -42.20
CA ASN A 2 71.44 -25.38 -41.88
C ASN A 2 70.56 -26.65 -41.80
N THR A 3 69.84 -26.80 -40.68
CA THR A 3 68.42 -26.38 -40.60
C THR A 3 67.77 -26.75 -39.25
N LYS A 4 66.73 -25.98 -38.89
CA LYS A 4 65.62 -26.26 -37.95
C LYS A 4 65.97 -26.06 -36.46
N THR A 5 65.18 -25.41 -35.61
CA THR A 5 63.78 -24.93 -35.66
C THR A 5 63.62 -24.01 -34.43
N LEU A 6 63.28 -22.73 -34.61
CA LEU A 6 62.97 -21.85 -33.49
C LEU A 6 61.49 -22.05 -33.11
N LYS A 7 61.24 -22.70 -31.97
CA LYS A 7 59.88 -22.88 -31.43
C LYS A 7 59.36 -21.54 -30.92
N SER A 8 58.35 -20.99 -31.61
CA SER A 8 57.59 -19.83 -31.15
C SER A 8 56.79 -20.20 -29.91
N LEU A 9 57.05 -19.53 -28.79
CA LEU A 9 56.31 -19.67 -27.54
C LEU A 9 55.30 -18.52 -27.45
N THR A 10 54.08 -18.75 -27.93
CA THR A 10 52.98 -17.80 -27.80
C THR A 10 52.23 -18.10 -26.51
N VAL A 11 52.52 -17.35 -25.44
CA VAL A 11 51.74 -17.40 -24.19
C VAL A 11 50.56 -16.44 -24.35
N ALA A 12 49.37 -17.00 -24.56
CA ALA A 12 48.12 -16.26 -24.59
C ALA A 12 47.76 -15.81 -23.17
N VAL A 13 47.74 -14.50 -22.93
CA VAL A 13 47.20 -13.90 -21.70
C VAL A 13 45.68 -13.84 -21.85
N SER A 14 44.98 -14.84 -21.32
CA SER A 14 43.51 -14.82 -21.21
C SER A 14 43.09 -13.92 -20.06
N LEU A 15 42.85 -12.64 -20.35
CA LEU A 15 42.22 -11.70 -19.42
C LEU A 15 40.71 -12.04 -19.33
N VAL A 16 40.33 -12.90 -18.39
CA VAL A 16 38.91 -13.13 -18.07
C VAL A 16 38.42 -11.92 -17.29
N ALA A 17 37.82 -10.97 -17.98
CA ALA A 17 37.07 -9.88 -17.38
C ALA A 17 35.82 -10.48 -16.70
N GLY A 18 35.92 -10.75 -15.40
CA GLY A 18 34.78 -11.06 -14.55
C GLY A 18 33.90 -9.82 -14.44
N ILE A 19 32.92 -9.69 -15.34
CA ILE A 19 31.82 -8.76 -15.18
C ILE A 19 30.94 -9.33 -14.08
N SER A 20 31.25 -9.00 -12.83
CA SER A 20 30.35 -9.18 -11.71
C SER A 20 29.12 -8.32 -12.00
N ALA A 21 28.10 -8.93 -12.58
CA ALA A 21 26.79 -8.33 -12.75
C ALA A 21 26.33 -7.87 -11.37
N SER A 22 26.40 -6.56 -11.14
CA SER A 22 25.89 -5.94 -9.93
C SER A 22 24.37 -6.08 -10.05
N SER A 23 23.80 -7.10 -9.41
CA SER A 23 22.36 -7.24 -9.26
C SER A 23 21.88 -5.97 -8.56
N MET A 24 21.40 -5.00 -9.34
CA MET A 24 20.78 -3.82 -8.80
C MET A 24 19.55 -4.30 -8.04
N ALA A 25 19.62 -4.23 -6.72
CA ALA A 25 18.46 -4.43 -5.88
C ALA A 25 17.44 -3.36 -6.28
N LEU A 26 16.46 -3.73 -7.09
CA LEU A 26 15.26 -2.94 -7.26
C LEU A 26 14.63 -2.86 -5.88
N SER A 27 14.72 -1.67 -5.26
CA SER A 27 13.87 -1.33 -4.13
C SER A 27 12.43 -1.35 -4.65
N ALA A 28 11.77 -2.50 -4.53
CA ALA A 28 10.38 -2.66 -4.91
C ALA A 28 9.56 -1.86 -3.90
N VAL A 29 9.13 -0.66 -4.32
CA VAL A 29 8.15 0.12 -3.55
C VAL A 29 6.92 -0.79 -3.36
N PRO A 30 6.46 -1.01 -2.12
CA PRO A 30 5.30 -1.86 -1.87
C PRO A 30 4.09 -1.39 -2.66
N THR A 31 3.17 -2.31 -2.97
CA THR A 31 1.94 -1.97 -3.71
C THR A 31 1.15 -0.90 -2.96
N VAL A 32 0.52 0.02 -3.69
CA VAL A 32 -0.34 1.05 -3.08
C VAL A 32 -1.75 0.52 -2.88
N GLU A 33 -2.29 0.62 -1.66
CA GLU A 33 -3.67 0.26 -1.36
C GLU A 33 -4.56 1.51 -1.29
N ALA A 34 -5.51 1.60 -2.22
CA ALA A 34 -6.41 2.75 -2.39
C ALA A 34 -7.86 2.47 -1.97
N VAL A 35 -8.20 1.22 -1.66
CA VAL A 35 -9.58 0.79 -1.35
C VAL A 35 -9.78 0.79 0.16
N GLY A 36 -10.63 1.67 0.67
CA GLY A 36 -10.96 1.72 2.10
C GLY A 36 -11.99 0.68 2.46
N ARG A 37 -11.64 -0.26 3.33
CA ARG A 37 -12.56 -1.26 3.89
C ARG A 37 -12.75 -1.00 5.37
N GLY A 38 -13.95 -1.25 5.90
CA GLY A 38 -14.17 -1.13 7.34
C GLY A 38 -13.22 -2.00 8.16
N ALA A 39 -12.75 -1.48 9.28
CA ALA A 39 -11.97 -2.24 10.24
C ALA A 39 -12.76 -3.44 10.77
N ILE A 40 -12.06 -4.51 11.10
CA ILE A 40 -12.67 -5.69 11.74
C ILE A 40 -12.89 -5.36 13.22
N THR A 41 -14.16 -5.37 13.64
CA THR A 41 -14.56 -5.13 15.04
C THR A 41 -14.85 -6.42 15.80
N THR A 42 -15.04 -7.53 15.09
CA THR A 42 -15.31 -8.85 15.65
C THR A 42 -14.47 -9.88 14.93
N CYS A 43 -13.79 -10.75 15.67
CA CYS A 43 -12.98 -11.80 15.06
C CYS A 43 -13.86 -12.73 14.23
N PRO A 44 -13.54 -12.95 12.94
CA PRO A 44 -14.28 -13.90 12.14
C PRO A 44 -14.15 -15.29 12.75
N SER A 45 -15.25 -16.05 12.79
CA SER A 45 -15.23 -17.45 13.21
C SER A 45 -14.41 -18.25 12.20
N ILE A 46 -13.18 -18.60 12.57
CA ILE A 46 -12.30 -19.40 11.72
C ILE A 46 -12.69 -20.87 11.95
N THR A 47 -13.25 -21.52 10.93
CA THR A 47 -13.65 -22.94 10.98
C THR A 47 -12.51 -23.91 10.67
N THR A 48 -11.34 -23.38 10.29
CA THR A 48 -10.14 -24.15 10.00
C THR A 48 -9.12 -24.02 11.12
N THR A 49 -8.59 -25.15 11.60
CA THR A 49 -7.45 -25.19 12.51
C THR A 49 -6.28 -24.42 11.89
N GLY A 50 -5.88 -23.31 12.50
CA GLY A 50 -4.95 -22.37 11.90
C GLY A 50 -4.20 -21.54 12.92
N GLN A 51 -3.24 -20.72 12.49
CA GLN A 51 -2.56 -19.80 13.41
C GLN A 51 -3.46 -18.64 13.81
N ALA A 52 -3.11 -17.96 14.91
CA ALA A 52 -3.73 -16.69 15.27
C ALA A 52 -3.58 -15.69 14.10
N GLN A 53 -4.64 -14.97 13.79
CA GLN A 53 -4.62 -13.98 12.70
C GLN A 53 -4.51 -12.57 13.26
N VAL A 54 -3.59 -11.79 12.70
CA VAL A 54 -3.41 -10.38 13.08
C VAL A 54 -4.07 -9.51 12.02
N TYR A 55 -4.94 -8.62 12.47
CA TYR A 55 -5.63 -7.65 11.64
C TYR A 55 -5.18 -6.25 12.02
N HIS A 56 -4.76 -5.50 11.01
CA HIS A 56 -4.30 -4.13 11.15
C HIS A 56 -5.42 -3.18 10.75
N SER A 57 -5.51 -2.05 11.44
CA SER A 57 -6.48 -1.02 11.16
C SER A 57 -5.94 0.35 11.54
N ASP A 58 -6.35 1.35 10.76
CA ASP A 58 -6.05 2.75 11.02
C ASP A 58 -7.34 3.47 11.41
N LYS A 59 -7.27 4.25 12.49
CA LYS A 59 -8.22 5.33 12.75
C LYS A 59 -7.71 6.58 12.04
N ILE A 60 -8.39 6.99 10.98
CA ILE A 60 -8.09 8.20 10.23
C ILE A 60 -8.97 9.32 10.77
N VAL A 61 -8.35 10.39 11.27
CA VAL A 61 -9.02 11.63 11.67
C VAL A 61 -8.83 12.66 10.56
N PHE A 62 -9.92 13.23 10.05
CA PHE A 62 -9.91 14.07 8.86
C PHE A 62 -10.95 15.19 8.94
N ILE A 63 -10.79 16.18 8.05
CA ILE A 63 -11.75 17.26 7.84
C ILE A 63 -12.13 17.27 6.36
N ILE A 64 -13.44 17.40 6.10
CA ILE A 64 -13.96 17.75 4.78
C ILE A 64 -14.04 19.27 4.69
N GLY A 65 -13.31 19.84 3.73
CA GLY A 65 -13.29 21.27 3.44
C GLY A 65 -14.61 21.80 2.89
N ASN A 66 -14.63 23.08 2.54
CA ASN A 66 -15.83 23.71 2.00
C ASN A 66 -16.07 23.22 0.56
N GLY A 67 -17.21 22.56 0.31
CA GLY A 67 -17.55 21.98 -0.99
C GLY A 67 -18.31 20.66 -0.88
N ASN A 68 -18.77 20.17 -2.04
CA ASN A 68 -19.48 18.90 -2.15
C ASN A 68 -18.57 17.83 -2.74
N LEU A 69 -18.45 16.71 -2.03
CA LEU A 69 -17.78 15.53 -2.56
C LEU A 69 -18.61 14.94 -3.70
N GLN A 70 -17.97 14.69 -4.83
CA GLN A 70 -18.60 13.97 -5.93
C GLN A 70 -18.73 12.49 -5.55
N PRO A 71 -19.92 11.90 -5.60
CA PRO A 71 -20.12 10.50 -5.23
C PRO A 71 -19.51 9.56 -6.26
N LEU A 72 -19.17 8.35 -5.82
CA LEU A 72 -18.82 7.24 -6.72
C LEU A 72 -20.06 6.70 -7.45
N ILE A 73 -21.20 6.65 -6.75
CA ILE A 73 -22.51 6.29 -7.31
C ILE A 73 -23.54 7.37 -6.98
N ALA A 74 -24.38 7.75 -7.95
CA ALA A 74 -25.28 8.91 -7.80
C ALA A 74 -26.23 8.83 -6.58
N ALA A 75 -26.57 7.62 -6.13
CA ALA A 75 -27.42 7.38 -4.96
C ALA A 75 -26.83 7.92 -3.65
N ASP A 76 -25.50 8.02 -3.54
CA ASP A 76 -24.82 8.42 -2.29
C ASP A 76 -24.75 9.94 -2.10
N PHE A 77 -25.18 10.73 -3.09
CA PHE A 77 -25.04 12.19 -3.08
C PHE A 77 -25.67 12.85 -1.85
N ALA A 78 -26.89 12.42 -1.47
CA ALA A 78 -27.60 12.98 -0.32
C ALA A 78 -26.86 12.69 0.99
N ALA A 79 -26.36 11.47 1.17
CA ALA A 79 -25.61 11.07 2.35
C ALA A 79 -24.27 11.84 2.46
N LEU A 80 -23.53 11.94 1.35
CA LEU A 80 -22.26 12.69 1.30
C LEU A 80 -22.42 14.18 1.59
N ASN A 81 -23.51 14.79 1.12
CA ASN A 81 -23.80 16.20 1.39
C ASN A 81 -24.27 16.46 2.83
N ALA A 82 -24.88 15.47 3.47
CA ALA A 82 -25.28 15.58 4.88
C ALA A 82 -24.09 15.45 5.85
N MET A 83 -22.93 14.95 5.39
CA MET A 83 -21.76 14.81 6.26
C MET A 83 -21.29 16.20 6.76
N PRO A 84 -20.89 16.32 8.04
CA PRO A 84 -20.37 17.58 8.57
C PRO A 84 -19.16 18.10 7.78
N ARG A 85 -19.07 19.43 7.65
CA ARG A 85 -17.96 20.13 6.99
C ARG A 85 -17.18 20.94 8.02
N LEU A 86 -15.90 21.19 7.75
CA LEU A 86 -15.01 22.03 8.56
C LEU A 86 -14.90 21.60 10.03
N THR A 87 -15.21 20.33 10.32
CA THR A 87 -15.07 19.69 11.63
C THR A 87 -14.30 18.39 11.48
N GLU A 88 -13.64 17.97 12.56
CA GLU A 88 -12.99 16.67 12.61
C GLU A 88 -14.02 15.55 12.60
N LEU A 89 -13.76 14.57 11.75
CA LEU A 89 -14.46 13.30 11.62
C LEU A 89 -13.44 12.19 11.76
N ASP A 90 -13.87 11.02 12.21
CA ASP A 90 -13.02 9.84 12.25
C ASP A 90 -13.69 8.59 11.70
N ILE A 91 -12.87 7.76 11.08
CA ILE A 91 -13.25 6.44 10.57
C ILE A 91 -12.19 5.42 10.93
N LYS A 92 -12.60 4.16 11.08
CA LYS A 92 -11.69 3.02 11.28
C LYS A 92 -11.68 2.17 10.01
N ILE A 93 -10.53 2.15 9.33
CA ILE A 93 -10.33 1.43 8.07
C ILE A 93 -9.33 0.29 8.31
N ARG A 94 -9.54 -0.84 7.63
CA ARG A 94 -8.58 -1.95 7.60
C ARG A 94 -7.30 -1.50 6.90
N ASP A 95 -6.18 -1.89 7.47
CA ASP A 95 -4.87 -1.66 6.89
C ASP A 95 -4.19 -2.97 6.47
N ASN A 96 -3.37 -2.87 5.43
CA ASN A 96 -2.49 -3.93 4.99
C ASN A 96 -1.04 -3.49 5.25
N PRO A 97 -0.35 -4.07 6.25
CA PRO A 97 0.99 -3.64 6.63
C PRO A 97 2.06 -3.89 5.55
N LEU A 98 1.71 -4.63 4.49
CA LEU A 98 2.59 -4.93 3.36
C LEU A 98 2.38 -3.97 2.18
N ALA A 99 1.49 -2.98 2.30
CA ALA A 99 1.16 -2.03 1.25
C ALA A 99 1.34 -0.59 1.75
N VAL A 100 1.61 0.33 0.83
CA VAL A 100 1.58 1.77 1.15
C VAL A 100 0.14 2.24 1.10
N ALA A 101 -0.36 2.82 2.19
CA ALA A 101 -1.74 3.32 2.24
C ALA A 101 -1.88 4.66 1.50
N ASP A 102 -2.70 4.70 0.44
CA ASP A 102 -3.23 5.97 -0.07
C ASP A 102 -4.43 6.38 0.79
N LEU A 103 -4.14 7.03 1.91
CA LEU A 103 -5.13 7.39 2.93
C LEU A 103 -6.30 8.20 2.37
N LYS A 104 -6.03 9.12 1.44
CA LYS A 104 -7.09 9.93 0.81
C LYS A 104 -7.96 9.07 -0.09
N ALA A 105 -7.38 8.20 -0.91
CA ALA A 105 -8.17 7.26 -1.71
C ALA A 105 -8.99 6.32 -0.85
N LYS A 106 -8.37 5.71 0.17
CA LYS A 106 -9.04 4.80 1.11
C LYS A 106 -10.23 5.48 1.75
N LEU A 107 -10.03 6.70 2.26
CA LEU A 107 -11.09 7.50 2.87
C LEU A 107 -12.22 7.80 1.89
N LEU A 108 -11.90 8.31 0.70
CA LEU A 108 -12.91 8.66 -0.31
C LEU A 108 -13.72 7.42 -0.71
N PHE A 109 -13.06 6.30 -0.94
CA PHE A 109 -13.73 5.04 -1.24
C PHE A 109 -14.65 4.60 -0.09
N PHE A 110 -14.16 4.67 1.16
CA PHE A 110 -14.92 4.26 2.33
C PHE A 110 -16.22 5.06 2.51
N VAL A 111 -16.17 6.38 2.26
CA VAL A 111 -17.35 7.25 2.39
C VAL A 111 -18.24 7.24 1.13
N GLY A 112 -17.88 6.49 0.09
CA GLY A 112 -18.65 6.44 -1.18
C GLY A 112 -18.38 7.61 -2.13
N ALA A 113 -17.29 8.36 -1.93
CA ALA A 113 -16.88 9.46 -2.80
C ALA A 113 -15.91 8.99 -3.91
N ALA A 114 -16.02 9.60 -5.09
CA ALA A 114 -15.12 9.32 -6.21
C ALA A 114 -13.67 9.76 -5.88
N ASN A 115 -12.68 8.97 -6.29
CA ASN A 115 -11.27 9.30 -6.10
C ASN A 115 -10.77 10.28 -7.19
N THR A 116 -11.24 11.52 -7.16
CA THR A 116 -10.86 12.59 -8.11
C THR A 116 -9.94 13.62 -7.46
N VAL A 117 -9.21 14.39 -8.27
CA VAL A 117 -8.36 15.49 -7.79
C VAL A 117 -9.17 16.51 -6.98
N GLY A 118 -10.39 16.84 -7.44
CA GLY A 118 -11.30 17.75 -6.74
C GLY A 118 -11.69 17.25 -5.35
N ASN A 119 -12.13 15.99 -5.24
CA ASN A 119 -12.46 15.41 -3.95
C ASN A 119 -11.25 15.30 -3.02
N ARG A 120 -10.07 14.92 -3.56
CA ARG A 120 -8.82 14.85 -2.78
C ARG A 120 -8.39 16.20 -2.22
N ALA A 121 -8.64 17.29 -2.94
CA ALA A 121 -8.33 18.64 -2.49
C ALA A 121 -9.23 19.08 -1.32
N LEU A 122 -10.44 18.55 -1.24
CA LEU A 122 -11.38 18.81 -0.15
C LEU A 122 -11.07 18.03 1.13
N ILE A 123 -10.20 17.02 1.09
CA ILE A 123 -9.86 16.21 2.27
C ILE A 123 -8.54 16.68 2.89
N LYS A 124 -8.59 17.01 4.18
CA LYS A 124 -7.41 17.20 5.03
C LYS A 124 -7.33 16.04 6.02
N ILE A 125 -6.24 15.28 6.00
CA ILE A 125 -5.94 14.31 7.06
C ILE A 125 -5.30 15.07 8.21
N VAL A 126 -5.88 14.94 9.40
CA VAL A 126 -5.40 15.61 10.62
C VAL A 126 -4.49 14.68 11.40
N ASN A 127 -4.90 13.43 11.57
CA ASN A 127 -4.13 12.44 12.30
C ASN A 127 -4.45 11.02 11.80
N VAL A 128 -3.54 10.08 12.06
CA VAL A 128 -3.71 8.65 11.80
C VAL A 128 -3.23 7.90 13.04
N LEU A 129 -4.12 7.11 13.64
CA LEU A 129 -3.79 6.27 14.78
C LEU A 129 -3.85 4.81 14.37
N TYR A 130 -2.77 4.09 14.63
CA TYR A 130 -2.66 2.68 14.31
C TYR A 130 -3.23 1.79 15.41
N ALA A 131 -3.93 0.73 15.03
CA ALA A 131 -4.47 -0.27 15.94
C ALA A 131 -4.37 -1.68 15.33
N THR A 132 -4.13 -2.68 16.19
CA THR A 132 -4.08 -4.09 15.81
C THR A 132 -5.04 -4.91 16.65
N ALA A 133 -5.68 -5.88 16.00
CA ALA A 133 -6.51 -6.89 16.66
C ALA A 133 -5.90 -8.26 16.37
N VAL A 134 -5.62 -9.03 17.42
CA VAL A 134 -5.15 -10.42 17.32
C VAL A 134 -6.35 -11.32 17.58
N CYS A 135 -6.74 -12.06 16.55
CA CYS A 135 -7.80 -13.05 16.67
C CYS A 135 -7.22 -14.39 17.11
N PRO A 136 -7.83 -15.03 18.13
CA PRO A 136 -7.32 -16.30 18.66
C PRO A 136 -7.33 -17.37 17.58
N LYS A 137 -6.41 -18.32 17.73
CA LYS A 137 -6.37 -19.54 16.94
C LYS A 137 -7.69 -20.30 17.10
N ALA A 138 -8.23 -20.82 16.00
CA ALA A 138 -9.33 -21.77 16.05
C ALA A 138 -8.93 -23.01 16.87
N PRO A 139 -9.82 -23.55 17.72
CA PRO A 139 -9.55 -24.75 18.51
C PRO A 139 -9.13 -25.94 17.64
#